data_AF-W0JAK7-F1
#
_entry.id   AF-W0JAK7-F1
#
_cell.length_a   1.000
_cell.length_b   1.000
_cell.length_c   1.000
_cell.angle_alpha   90.00
_cell.angle_beta   90.00
_cell.angle_gamma   90.00
#
_symmetry.space_group_name_H-M   'P 1'
#
loop_
_entity.id
_entity.type
_entity.pdbx_description
1 polymer ?
#
loop_
_entity_poly.entity_id
_entity_poly.type
_entity_poly.pdbx_seq_one_letter_code
_entity_poly.pdbx_strand_id
1 'polypeptide(L)'
;MNPTETSSTLPTTRKAGDGNNKAKRFKRGKAGYRYTEASYARLRQGRPAKYPEAKILAERFGVTITHAIHVCAGRRVSHYLTAQLPAIRAELAARKEEV
;
A
#
# COMPACT_ATOMS: atom_id res chain seq x y z
N MET A 1 7.59 -6.84 -56.96
CA MET A 1 8.44 -5.76 -56.41
C MET A 1 7.65 -5.06 -55.33
N ASN A 2 8.10 -5.15 -54.07
CA ASN A 2 7.49 -4.44 -52.93
C ASN A 2 8.32 -3.18 -52.63
N PRO A 3 7.70 -2.03 -52.31
CA PRO A 3 8.38 -0.99 -51.58
C PRO A 3 8.13 -1.14 -50.07
N THR A 4 9.22 -1.36 -49.35
CA THR A 4 9.41 -1.11 -47.92
C THR A 4 9.29 0.38 -47.62
N GLU A 5 8.47 0.77 -46.65
CA GLU A 5 8.52 2.09 -46.04
C GLU A 5 8.96 2.00 -44.57
N THR A 6 10.06 2.68 -44.31
CA THR A 6 10.76 2.81 -43.04
C THR A 6 10.21 4.01 -42.25
N SER A 7 9.95 3.78 -40.96
CA SER A 7 10.17 4.69 -39.80
C SER A 7 9.97 6.21 -39.96
N SER A 8 9.07 6.80 -39.16
CA SER A 8 9.42 8.00 -38.37
C SER A 8 8.48 8.31 -37.19
N THR A 9 9.15 8.41 -36.05
CA THR A 9 8.95 9.10 -34.76
C THR A 9 7.82 10.15 -34.60
N LEU A 10 7.10 10.01 -33.47
CA LEU A 10 6.14 10.90 -32.76
C LEU A 10 6.59 12.38 -32.59
N PRO A 11 5.85 13.31 -31.90
CA PRO A 11 4.44 13.41 -31.44
C PRO A 11 3.80 14.77 -31.86
N THR A 12 2.52 15.06 -31.57
CA THR A 12 2.08 16.43 -31.19
C THR A 12 0.66 16.43 -30.57
N THR A 13 0.61 17.08 -29.42
CA THR A 13 -0.53 17.36 -28.54
C THR A 13 -1.67 18.11 -29.25
N ARG A 14 -2.92 17.68 -29.03
CA ARG A 14 -4.07 18.58 -29.23
C ARG A 14 -4.67 18.96 -27.89
N LYS A 15 -4.58 20.27 -27.64
CA LYS A 15 -5.15 21.08 -26.57
C LYS A 15 -6.41 20.51 -25.93
N ALA A 16 -6.41 20.49 -24.59
CA ALA A 16 -7.59 20.41 -23.77
C ALA A 16 -8.57 21.52 -24.15
N GLY A 17 -9.78 21.14 -24.55
CA GLY A 17 -10.93 22.03 -24.58
C GLY A 17 -11.60 22.00 -23.22
N ASP A 18 -11.64 23.15 -22.56
CA ASP A 18 -12.44 23.41 -21.37
C ASP A 18 -13.92 23.17 -21.65
N GLY A 19 -14.40 21.99 -21.26
CA GLY A 19 -15.79 21.59 -21.32
C GLY A 19 -16.25 21.14 -19.94
N ASN A 20 -16.73 22.10 -19.15
CA ASN A 20 -17.33 21.91 -17.83
C ASN A 20 -18.64 21.12 -17.95
N ASN A 21 -18.55 19.81 -18.18
CA ASN A 21 -19.69 18.90 -18.09
C ASN A 21 -19.66 18.21 -16.72
N LYS A 22 -20.29 18.84 -15.73
CA LYS A 22 -20.77 18.19 -14.50
C LYS A 22 -21.84 17.15 -14.83
N ALA A 23 -21.49 16.11 -15.58
CA ALA A 23 -22.30 14.92 -15.71
C ALA A 23 -21.95 14.00 -14.53
N LYS A 24 -22.80 14.03 -13.49
CA LYS A 24 -22.87 12.98 -12.46
C LYS A 24 -23.19 11.65 -13.15
N ARG A 25 -22.18 11.00 -13.72
CA ARG A 25 -22.27 9.62 -14.20
C ARG A 25 -21.98 8.72 -13.00
N PHE A 26 -23.00 8.49 -12.20
CA PHE A 26 -23.10 7.27 -11.41
C PHE A 26 -23.05 6.09 -12.40
N LYS A 27 -21.84 5.60 -12.71
CA LYS A 27 -21.67 4.33 -13.42
C LYS A 27 -22.10 3.22 -12.45
N ARG A 28 -23.38 2.93 -12.51
CA ARG A 28 -24.04 1.80 -11.85
C ARG A 28 -23.44 0.52 -12.41
N GLY A 29 -22.58 -0.11 -11.61
CA GLY A 29 -22.38 -1.56 -11.54
C GLY A 29 -21.57 -2.26 -12.63
N LYS A 30 -20.24 -2.26 -12.52
CA LYS A 30 -19.56 -3.57 -12.45
C LYS A 30 -19.72 -4.00 -11.00
N ALA A 31 -20.42 -5.09 -10.74
CA ALA A 31 -20.47 -5.70 -9.41
C ALA A 31 -19.01 -5.91 -8.99
N GLY A 32 -18.49 -5.05 -8.12
CA GLY A 32 -17.17 -5.22 -7.56
C GLY A 32 -17.21 -6.57 -6.87
N TYR A 33 -16.45 -7.54 -7.36
CA TYR A 33 -16.28 -8.82 -6.71
C TYR A 33 -15.91 -8.51 -5.26
N ARG A 34 -16.88 -8.64 -4.35
CA ARG A 34 -16.65 -8.48 -2.92
C ARG A 34 -15.90 -9.73 -2.52
N TYR A 35 -14.58 -9.63 -2.45
CA TYR A 35 -13.76 -10.70 -1.90
C TYR A 35 -14.32 -11.07 -0.53
N THR A 36 -14.61 -12.35 -0.35
CA THR A 36 -14.99 -12.88 0.96
C THR A 36 -13.80 -12.78 1.91
N GLU A 37 -14.04 -12.76 3.22
CA GLU A 37 -12.96 -12.74 4.20
C GLU A 37 -11.95 -13.89 4.00
N ALA A 38 -12.45 -15.07 3.60
CA ALA A 38 -11.63 -16.22 3.23
C ALA A 38 -10.71 -15.93 2.04
N SER A 39 -11.19 -15.17 1.05
CA SER A 39 -10.40 -14.76 -0.12
C SER A 39 -9.31 -13.75 0.27
N TYR A 40 -9.65 -12.79 1.14
CA TYR A 40 -8.67 -11.87 1.71
C TYR A 40 -7.62 -12.58 2.56
N ALA A 41 -7.99 -13.63 3.30
CA ALA A 41 -7.06 -14.44 4.08
C ALA A 41 -6.08 -15.17 3.17
N ARG A 42 -6.55 -15.83 2.10
CA ARG A 42 -5.70 -16.50 1.10
C ARG A 42 -4.74 -15.52 0.41
N LEU A 43 -5.19 -14.31 0.08
CA LEU A 43 -4.32 -13.28 -0.50
C LEU A 43 -3.23 -12.76 0.47
N ARG A 44 -3.44 -12.91 1.78
CA ARG A 44 -2.46 -12.57 2.81
C ARG A 44 -1.50 -13.74 3.13
N GLN A 45 -1.85 -14.97 2.78
CA GLN A 45 -0.98 -16.13 3.02
C GLN A 45 0.35 -15.94 2.28
N GLY A 46 1.45 -16.12 3.01
CA GLY A 46 2.82 -15.99 2.49
C GLY A 46 3.34 -14.55 2.32
N ARG A 47 2.53 -13.51 2.57
CA ARG A 47 3.03 -12.12 2.53
C ARG A 47 3.61 -11.72 3.88
N PRO A 48 4.83 -11.16 3.94
CA PRO A 48 5.35 -10.61 5.18
C PRO A 48 4.44 -9.47 5.64
N ALA A 49 4.24 -9.37 6.96
CA ALA A 49 3.51 -8.26 7.54
C ALA A 49 4.17 -6.94 7.10
N LYS A 50 3.37 -5.94 6.72
CA LYS A 50 3.89 -4.63 6.29
C LYS A 50 4.63 -3.91 7.42
N TYR A 51 4.20 -4.11 8.67
CA TYR A 51 4.80 -3.55 9.88
C TYR A 51 4.94 -4.66 10.93
N PRO A 52 5.95 -5.53 10.84
CA PRO A 52 6.18 -6.58 11.84
C PRO A 52 6.42 -6.00 13.25
N GLU A 53 7.05 -4.82 13.33
CA GLU A 53 7.29 -4.11 14.59
C GLU A 53 6.00 -3.74 15.34
N ALA A 54 4.88 -3.54 14.63
CA ALA A 54 3.63 -3.13 15.23
C ALA A 54 3.05 -4.20 16.16
N LYS A 55 3.28 -5.49 15.86
CA LYS A 55 2.83 -6.60 16.71
C LYS A 55 3.59 -6.60 18.04
N ILE A 56 4.92 -6.51 17.97
CA ILE A 56 5.79 -6.47 19.17
C ILE A 56 5.44 -5.25 20.03
N LEU A 57 5.23 -4.09 19.39
CA LEU A 57 4.89 -2.85 20.08
C LEU A 57 3.50 -2.93 20.74
N ALA A 58 2.50 -3.51 20.06
CA ALA A 58 1.17 -3.71 20.63
C ALA A 58 1.20 -4.62 21.87
N GLU A 59 1.91 -5.74 21.78
CA GLU A 59 2.03 -6.72 22.86
C GLU A 59 2.82 -6.17 24.06
N ARG A 60 3.96 -5.51 23.85
CA ARG A 60 4.81 -4.98 24.94
C ARG A 60 4.18 -3.83 25.72
N PHE A 61 3.46 -2.95 25.02
CA PHE A 61 2.97 -1.71 25.61
C PHE A 61 1.45 -1.71 25.86
N GLY A 62 0.78 -2.85 25.64
CA GLY A 62 -0.65 -2.98 25.90
C GLY A 62 -1.52 -2.06 25.03
N VAL A 63 -1.07 -1.73 23.82
CA VAL A 63 -1.82 -0.84 22.90
C VAL A 63 -2.49 -1.64 21.80
N THR A 64 -3.57 -1.08 21.24
CA THR A 64 -4.24 -1.73 20.11
C THR A 64 -3.30 -1.86 18.90
N ILE A 65 -3.40 -2.98 18.18
CA ILE A 65 -2.58 -3.23 16.99
C ILE A 65 -2.74 -2.14 15.93
N THR A 66 -3.95 -1.59 15.79
CA THR A 66 -4.24 -0.48 14.88
C THR A 66 -3.50 0.79 15.27
N HIS A 67 -3.44 1.09 16.58
CA HIS A 67 -2.68 2.24 17.07
C HIS A 67 -1.18 2.04 16.82
N ALA A 68 -0.64 0.86 17.12
CA ALA A 68 0.75 0.52 16.83
C ALA A 68 1.09 0.65 15.34
N ILE A 69 0.22 0.18 14.44
CA ILE A 69 0.38 0.33 12.98
C ILE A 69 0.43 1.82 12.59
N HIS A 70 -0.45 2.66 13.14
CA HIS A 70 -0.45 4.09 12.85
C HIS A 70 0.82 4.80 13.32
N VAL A 71 1.38 4.38 14.46
CA VAL A 71 2.66 4.88 14.96
C VAL A 71 3.81 4.43 14.05
N CYS A 72 3.88 3.13 13.70
CA CYS A 72 4.92 2.60 12.81
C CYS A 72 4.88 3.24 11.41
N ALA A 73 3.68 3.54 10.91
CA ALA A 73 3.47 4.20 9.62
C ALA A 73 3.68 5.72 9.65
N GLY A 74 4.02 6.32 10.81
CA GLY A 74 4.19 7.76 10.96
C GLY A 74 2.89 8.58 10.86
N ARG A 75 1.73 7.92 10.90
CA ARG A 75 0.40 8.58 10.84
C ARG A 75 -0.05 9.15 12.17
N ARG A 76 0.51 8.65 13.27
CA ARG A 76 0.31 9.16 14.62
C ARG A 76 1.65 9.27 15.32
N VAL A 77 1.86 10.38 16.00
CA VAL A 77 3.06 10.60 16.82
C VAL A 77 2.69 10.32 18.28
N SER A 78 3.40 9.39 18.88
CA SER A 78 3.39 9.14 20.32
C SER A 78 4.85 9.08 20.75
N HIS A 79 5.32 10.11 21.47
CA HIS A 79 6.73 10.27 21.82
C HIS A 79 7.32 9.01 22.44
N TYR A 80 6.58 8.40 23.36
CA TYR A 80 7.00 7.19 24.06
C TYR A 80 7.13 5.99 23.11
N LEU A 81 6.11 5.72 22.28
CA LEU A 81 6.10 4.55 21.39
C LEU A 81 7.07 4.70 20.22
N THR A 82 7.23 5.91 19.67
CA THR A 82 8.17 6.18 18.57
C THR A 82 9.62 5.97 18.99
N ALA A 83 9.96 6.27 20.25
CA ALA A 83 11.31 6.07 20.79
C ALA A 83 11.72 4.58 20.86
N GLN A 84 10.74 3.67 20.92
CA GLN A 84 10.98 2.23 21.04
C GLN A 84 11.14 1.53 19.68
N LEU A 85 10.74 2.18 18.58
CA LEU A 85 10.80 1.60 17.24
C LEU A 85 12.20 1.19 16.79
N PRO A 86 13.28 1.96 17.04
CA PRO A 86 14.63 1.56 16.65
C PRO A 86 15.09 0.27 17.32
N ALA A 87 14.84 0.12 18.62
CA ALA A 87 15.20 -1.07 19.38
C ALA A 87 14.46 -2.32 18.88
N ILE A 88 13.14 -2.20 18.62
CA ILE A 88 12.33 -3.28 18.07
C ILE A 88 12.78 -3.67 16.65
N ARG A 89 13.17 -2.69 15.82
CA ARG A 89 13.67 -2.94 14.47
C ARG A 89 15.03 -3.66 14.48
N ALA A 90 15.92 -3.29 15.41
CA ALA A 90 17.20 -3.98 15.60
C ALA A 90 16.99 -5.43 16.04
N GLU A 91 16.08 -5.67 16.98
CA GLU A 91 15.72 -7.03 17.42
C GLU A 91 15.15 -7.88 16.27
N LEU A 92 14.28 -7.30 15.44
CA LEU A 92 13.75 -7.98 14.26
C LEU A 92 14.81 -8.25 13.19
N ALA A 93 15.84 -7.41 13.07
CA ALA A 93 16.97 -7.63 12.17
C ALA A 93 17.85 -8.79 12.66
N ALA A 94 18.21 -8.80 13.95
CA ALA A 94 18.98 -9.89 14.55
C ALA A 94 18.30 -11.25 14.38
N ARG A 95 16.97 -11.32 14.60
CA ARG A 95 16.20 -12.56 14.39
C ARG A 95 16.15 -13.05 12.95
N LYS A 96 16.41 -12.18 11.96
CA LYS A 96 16.50 -12.58 10.54
C LYS A 96 17.89 -13.10 10.17
N GLU A 97 18.92 -12.72 10.92
CA GLU A 97 20.29 -13.19 10.69
C GLU A 97 20.52 -14.59 11.28
N GLU A 98 19.70 -15.00 12.25
CA GLU A 98 19.76 -16.33 12.89
C GLU A 98 19.04 -17.44 12.09
N VAL A 99 18.36 -17.11 10.98
CA VAL A 99 17.62 -18.06 10.11
C VAL A 99 18.25 -18.13 8.73
#